data_AF-A0AAN8XIC4-F1
#
_entry.id   AF-A0AAN8XIC4-F1
#
_cell.length_a   1.000
_cell.length_b   1.000
_cell.length_c   1.000
_cell.angle_alpha   90.00
_cell.angle_beta   90.00
_cell.angle_gamma   90.00
#
_symmetry.space_group_name_H-M   'P 1'
#
loop_
_entity.id
_entity.type
_entity.pdbx_description
1 polymer ?
#
loop_
_entity_poly.entity_id
_entity_poly.type
_entity_poly.pdbx_seq_one_letter_code
_entity_poly.pdbx_strand_id
1 'polypeptide(L)' 'MIRPKEHAEDWFNIMVLHQNHVKHGPTNYIPENFLDPFLNLVIWGHEHECLIEPRLMGDHTFVMQP' A
#
# COMPACT_ATOMS: atom_id res chain seq x y z
N MET A 1 -1.24 -5.16 -12.14
CA MET A 1 -0.87 -3.82 -12.66
C MET A 1 0.12 -3.90 -13.83
N ILE A 2 0.43 -2.77 -14.49
CA ILE A 2 1.49 -2.68 -15.51
C ILE A 2 2.83 -2.45 -14.80
N ARG A 3 3.86 -3.24 -15.14
CA ARG A 3 5.24 -3.09 -14.64
C ARG A 3 6.19 -2.74 -15.79
N PRO A 4 7.35 -2.10 -15.51
CA PRO A 4 8.40 -1.92 -16.51
C PRO A 4 8.79 -3.25 -17.16
N LYS A 5 9.03 -3.25 -18.48
CA LYS A 5 9.47 -4.45 -19.20
C LYS A 5 10.91 -4.82 -18.88
N GLU A 6 11.74 -3.83 -18.62
CA GLU A 6 13.15 -3.98 -18.30
C GLU A 6 13.36 -3.86 -16.80
N HIS A 7 14.19 -4.73 -16.23
CA HIS A 7 14.61 -4.65 -14.83
C HIS A 7 13.45 -4.67 -13.81
N ALA A 8 12.33 -5.33 -14.13
CA ALA A 8 11.10 -5.30 -13.32
C ALA A 8 11.33 -5.63 -11.83
N GLU A 9 12.27 -6.53 -11.54
CA GLU A 9 12.60 -6.99 -10.19
C GLU A 9 13.66 -6.14 -9.49
N ASP A 10 14.34 -5.24 -10.21
CA ASP A 10 15.34 -4.32 -9.65
C ASP A 10 14.70 -3.02 -9.13
N TRP A 11 13.47 -2.73 -9.54
CA TRP A 11 12.74 -1.54 -9.11
C TRP A 11 12.22 -1.67 -7.69
N PHE A 12 12.42 -0.62 -6.89
CA PHE A 12 11.68 -0.42 -5.64
C PHE A 12 10.31 0.19 -5.95
N ASN A 13 9.26 -0.61 -5.78
CA ASN A 13 7.89 -0.28 -6.18
C ASN A 13 7.15 0.44 -5.05
N ILE A 14 6.79 1.70 -5.29
CA ILE A 14 6.05 2.54 -4.34
C ILE A 14 4.64 2.79 -4.89
N MET A 15 3.62 2.61 -4.04
CA MET A 15 2.25 3.02 -4.33
C MET A 15 1.81 4.08 -3.33
N VAL A 16 1.21 5.16 -3.83
CA VAL A 16 0.55 6.17 -2.99
C VAL A 16 -0.93 6.10 -3.28
N LEU A 17 -1.76 6.01 -2.24
CA LEU A 17 -3.21 6.02 -2.39
C LEU A 17 -3.89 6.88 -1.33
N HIS A 18 -5.08 7.37 -1.70
CA HIS A 18 -5.91 8.20 -0.85
C HIS A 18 -7.32 7.60 -0.82
N GLN A 19 -7.49 6.54 -0.01
CA GLN A 19 -8.75 5.81 0.18
C GLN A 19 -8.92 5.43 1.64
N ASN A 20 -10.13 5.08 2.09
CA ASN A 20 -10.34 4.59 3.46
C ASN A 20 -9.49 3.32 3.71
N HIS A 21 -8.72 3.34 4.80
CA HIS A 21 -7.99 2.18 5.32
C HIS A 21 -8.90 1.35 6.24
N VAL A 22 -9.76 2.03 6.98
CA VAL A 22 -10.66 1.42 7.97
C VAL A 22 -11.99 1.04 7.33
N LYS A 23 -12.53 -0.10 7.77
CA LYS A 23 -13.82 -0.62 7.29
C LYS A 23 -14.99 0.24 7.80
N HIS A 24 -15.45 1.17 6.97
CA HIS A 24 -16.68 1.95 7.22
C HIS A 24 -17.96 1.32 6.64
N GLY A 25 -17.82 0.24 5.87
CA GLY A 25 -18.91 -0.49 5.22
C GLY A 25 -18.38 -1.67 4.40
N PRO A 26 -19.22 -2.49 3.78
CA PRO A 26 -18.76 -3.68 3.04
C PRO A 26 -17.78 -3.35 1.89
N THR A 27 -17.96 -2.20 1.24
CA THR A 27 -17.19 -1.76 0.06
C THR A 27 -16.55 -0.38 0.24
N ASN A 28 -16.61 0.20 1.44
CA ASN A 28 -16.19 1.59 1.70
C ASN A 28 -14.76 1.66 2.26
N TYR A 29 -13.89 0.77 1.81
CA TYR A 29 -12.47 0.71 2.17
C TYR A 29 -11.74 -0.22 1.19
N ILE A 30 -10.41 -0.08 1.13
CA ILE A 30 -9.58 -1.02 0.39
C ILE A 30 -8.89 -1.93 1.41
N PRO A 31 -9.19 -3.25 1.40
CA PRO A 31 -8.40 -4.21 2.14
C PRO A 31 -6.96 -4.25 1.64
N GLU A 32 -6.00 -4.31 2.55
CA GLU A 32 -4.57 -4.42 2.22
C GLU A 32 -4.23 -5.61 1.32
N ASN A 33 -4.91 -6.73 1.52
CA ASN A 33 -4.72 -7.95 0.72
C ASN A 33 -5.25 -7.84 -0.72
N PHE A 34 -5.87 -6.70 -1.11
CA PHE A 34 -6.24 -6.43 -2.51
C PHE A 34 -5.09 -5.79 -3.28
N LEU A 35 -4.06 -5.29 -2.59
CA LEU A 35 -2.89 -4.70 -3.23
C LEU A 35 -2.01 -5.80 -3.81
N ASP A 36 -1.47 -5.55 -5.00
CA ASP A 36 -0.57 -6.49 -5.67
C ASP A 36 0.68 -6.71 -4.79
N PRO A 37 1.14 -7.97 -4.60
CA PRO A 37 2.23 -8.27 -3.69
C PRO A 37 3.54 -7.59 -4.09
N PHE A 38 3.83 -7.35 -5.37
CA PHE A 38 5.13 -6.80 -5.83
C PHE A 38 5.51 -5.41 -5.26
N LEU A 39 4.58 -4.73 -4.58
CA LEU A 39 4.82 -3.45 -3.94
C LEU A 39 5.78 -3.59 -2.76
N ASN A 40 6.75 -2.67 -2.67
CA ASN A 40 7.68 -2.63 -1.56
C ASN A 40 7.23 -1.64 -0.47
N LEU A 41 6.61 -0.52 -0.87
CA LEU A 41 6.09 0.48 0.04
C LEU A 41 4.73 1.01 -0.43
N VAL A 42 3.79 1.11 0.50
CA VAL A 42 2.49 1.72 0.32
C VAL A 42 2.37 2.91 1.26
N ILE A 43 2.09 4.08 0.71
CA ILE A 43 1.81 5.31 1.46
C ILE A 43 0.30 5.54 1.43
N TRP A 44 -0.34 5.43 2.57
CA TRP A 44 -1.78 5.59 2.75
C TRP A 44 -2.09 7.00 3.25
N GLY A 45 -2.69 7.84 2.41
CA GLY A 45 -2.78 9.28 2.68
C GLY A 45 -4.17 9.82 3.02
N HIS A 46 -5.18 8.96 3.21
CA HIS A 46 -6.56 9.39 3.47
C HIS A 46 -6.86 9.62 4.95
N GLU A 47 -6.44 8.67 5.78
CA GLU A 47 -6.72 8.72 7.20
C GLU A 47 -5.85 9.80 7.86
N HIS A 48 -6.42 10.51 8.82
CA HIS A 48 -5.71 11.60 9.52
C HIS A 48 -4.97 11.11 10.78
N GLU A 49 -5.16 9.84 11.17
CA GLU A 49 -4.40 9.25 12.26
C GLU A 49 -2.96 9.03 11.81
N CYS A 50 -2.00 9.62 12.52
CA CYS A 50 -0.58 9.48 12.16
C CYS A 50 -0.04 8.11 12.62
N LEU A 51 0.23 7.24 11.65
CA LEU A 51 0.94 5.96 11.81
C LEU A 51 2.16 5.96 10.87
N ILE A 52 3.06 6.91 11.09
CA ILE A 52 4.17 7.21 10.19
C ILE A 52 5.23 6.10 10.13
N GLU A 53 5.36 5.30 11.20
CA GLU A 53 6.31 4.20 11.25
C GLU A 53 5.87 3.08 10.30
N PRO A 54 6.64 2.73 9.26
CA PRO A 54 6.25 1.70 8.31
C PRO A 54 6.08 0.35 9.00
N ARG A 55 4.93 -0.28 8.81
CA ARG A 55 4.65 -1.64 9.31
C ARG A 55 4.69 -2.66 8.19
N LEU A 56 5.15 -3.86 8.52
CA LEU A 56 5.15 -4.98 7.58
C LEU A 56 3.71 -5.47 7.33
N MET A 57 3.38 -5.62 6.06
CA MET A 57 2.14 -6.24 5.55
C MET A 57 2.53 -7.50 4.77
N GLY A 58 2.18 -8.67 5.31
CA GLY A 58 2.64 -9.94 4.76
C GLY A 58 4.15 -10.10 4.95
N ASP A 59 4.87 -10.46 3.87
CA ASP A 59 6.27 -10.84 3.97
C ASP A 59 7.27 -9.75 3.54
N HIS A 60 6.86 -8.77 2.73
CA HIS A 60 7.81 -7.85 2.08
C HIS A 60 7.31 -6.43 1.78
N THR A 61 6.01 -6.18 1.89
CA THR A 61 5.45 -4.85 1.63
C THR A 61 5.36 -4.08 2.94
N PHE A 62 5.85 -2.84 2.95
CA PHE A 62 5.64 -1.92 4.06
C PHE A 62 4.44 -1.01 3.78
N VAL A 63 3.68 -0.69 4.83
CA VAL A 63 2.59 0.28 4.78
C VAL A 63 2.86 1.36 5.82
N MET A 64 2.72 2.63 5.42
CA MET A 64 2.80 3.78 6.33
C MET A 64 1.66 4.75 6.07
N GLN A 65 1.25 5.47 7.10
CA GLN A 65 0.15 6.44 7.05
C GLN A 65 0.61 7.75 7.72
N PRO A 66 0.99 8.76 6.92
CA PRO A 66 1.46 10.04 7.45
C PRO A 66 0.44 10.79 8.29
#